data_AF-A0A2M8WQ24-F1
#
_entry.id   AF-A0A2M8WQ24-F1
#
_cell.length_a   1.000
_cell.length_b   1.000
_cell.length_c   1.000
_cell.angle_alpha   90.00
_cell.angle_beta   90.00
_cell.angle_gamma   90.00
#
_symmetry.space_group_name_H-M   'P 1'
#
loop_
_entity.id
_entity.type
_entity.pdbx_description
1 polymer ?
#
loop_
_entity_poly.entity_id
_entity_poly.type
_entity_poly.pdbx_seq_one_letter_code
_entity_poly.pdbx_strand_id
1 'polypeptide(L)'
;MVRFMASKVRLYVDHPLGEGQSVPLSREQAHYLFGVMRLGEGTVVSLINGADGEWDAEVVKASKKGGVLTCSEQTAALQMPPDLWLLFAPIRKERTAFIVEKAVEMGVRRVMPVQTDFTQSANRIRQDKLQAHAVEAAEQCGGTFVPPVNDLARLDRVLADWPDDRQLMFCDEVLIGDPVGLPDIAGPWAILVGPEGGFSPAERDRLRGLPYAHPVSLGPRILRADTAAVAALTVWQQALGDWG
;
A
#
# COMPACT_ATOMS: atom_id res chain seq x y z
N MET A 1 -7.78 -10.05 -31.89
CA MET A 1 -7.58 -11.39 -31.32
C MET A 1 -7.81 -11.26 -29.83
N VAL A 2 -8.95 -11.76 -29.34
CA VAL A 2 -9.33 -11.60 -27.92
C VAL A 2 -8.38 -12.48 -27.11
N ARG A 3 -7.44 -11.87 -26.38
CA ARG A 3 -6.52 -12.56 -25.46
C ARG A 3 -7.40 -13.33 -24.47
N PHE A 4 -7.28 -14.66 -24.43
CA PHE A 4 -8.02 -15.49 -23.50
C PHE A 4 -7.70 -15.03 -22.07
N MET A 5 -8.77 -14.95 -21.27
CA MET A 5 -8.86 -14.36 -19.93
C MET A 5 -7.55 -14.43 -19.12
N ALA A 6 -7.07 -13.28 -18.65
CA ALA A 6 -6.26 -13.23 -17.43
C ALA A 6 -6.92 -14.15 -16.40
N SER A 7 -6.14 -15.01 -15.76
CA SER A 7 -6.70 -15.90 -14.74
C SER A 7 -7.53 -15.09 -13.74
N LYS A 8 -8.72 -15.59 -13.38
CA LYS A 8 -9.55 -14.94 -12.34
C LYS A 8 -8.87 -14.92 -10.96
N VAL A 9 -7.74 -15.61 -10.80
CA VAL A 9 -7.03 -15.75 -9.53
C VAL A 9 -5.60 -15.24 -9.69
N ARG A 10 -5.28 -14.19 -8.92
CA ARG A 10 -3.95 -13.62 -8.79
C ARG A 10 -3.38 -13.99 -7.42
N LEU A 11 -2.12 -14.42 -7.38
CA LEU A 11 -1.47 -14.91 -6.16
C LEU A 11 -0.07 -14.34 -6.02
N TYR A 12 0.21 -13.75 -4.86
CA TYR A 12 1.54 -13.37 -4.46
C TYR A 12 2.36 -14.57 -3.99
N VAL A 13 3.61 -14.64 -4.42
CA VAL A 13 4.57 -15.68 -4.02
C VAL A 13 5.92 -15.06 -3.64
N ASP A 14 6.58 -15.67 -2.66
CA ASP A 14 7.95 -15.30 -2.26
C ASP A 14 8.98 -16.17 -3.00
N HIS A 15 8.89 -16.16 -4.33
CA HIS A 15 9.76 -16.91 -5.23
C HIS A 15 10.07 -16.06 -6.48
N PRO A 16 11.27 -16.21 -7.08
CA PRO A 16 11.56 -15.62 -8.39
C PRO A 16 10.56 -16.13 -9.43
N LEU A 17 10.20 -15.28 -10.39
CA LEU A 17 9.35 -15.63 -11.52
C LEU A 17 10.12 -15.48 -12.84
N GLY A 18 9.80 -16.33 -13.82
CA GLY A 18 10.50 -16.39 -15.09
C GLY A 18 9.99 -17.54 -15.97
N GLU A 19 10.25 -17.51 -17.26
CA GLU A 19 9.78 -18.55 -18.19
C GLU A 19 10.29 -19.94 -17.75
N GLY A 20 9.37 -20.89 -17.59
CA GLY A 20 9.68 -22.25 -17.13
C GLY A 20 10.01 -22.36 -15.63
N GLN A 21 9.97 -21.27 -14.87
CA GLN A 21 10.29 -21.28 -13.45
C GLN A 21 9.23 -22.08 -12.67
N SER A 22 9.71 -23.05 -11.89
CA SER A 22 8.87 -23.83 -10.99
C SER A 22 8.70 -23.10 -9.65
N VAL A 23 7.45 -22.92 -9.23
CA VAL A 23 7.08 -22.21 -8.01
C VAL A 23 6.34 -23.17 -7.09
N PRO A 24 6.96 -23.62 -5.98
CA PRO A 24 6.27 -24.43 -5.00
C PRO A 24 5.28 -23.56 -4.20
N LEU A 25 4.09 -24.11 -3.95
CA LEU A 25 3.08 -23.43 -3.14
C LEU A 25 3.27 -23.77 -1.66
N SER A 26 3.11 -22.74 -0.80
CA SER A 26 2.93 -22.94 0.63
C SER A 26 1.66 -23.73 0.91
N ARG A 27 1.54 -24.27 2.13
CA ARG A 27 0.33 -24.99 2.55
C ARG A 27 -0.92 -24.10 2.49
N GLU A 28 -0.78 -22.84 2.86
CA GLU A 28 -1.88 -21.87 2.86
C GLU A 28 -2.31 -21.53 1.43
N GLN A 29 -1.36 -21.29 0.54
CA GLN A 29 -1.62 -21.04 -0.88
C GLN A 29 -2.26 -22.25 -1.57
N ALA A 30 -1.76 -23.47 -1.31
CA ALA A 30 -2.36 -24.69 -1.86
C ALA A 30 -3.78 -24.92 -1.31
N HIS A 31 -4.04 -24.60 -0.04
CA HIS A 31 -5.38 -24.66 0.52
C HIS A 31 -6.32 -23.65 -0.12
N TYR A 32 -5.85 -22.41 -0.34
CA TYR A 32 -6.60 -21.38 -1.04
C TYR A 32 -6.93 -21.80 -2.48
N LEU A 33 -5.93 -22.15 -3.29
CA LEU A 33 -6.13 -22.49 -4.70
C LEU A 33 -6.95 -23.78 -4.90
N PHE A 34 -6.63 -24.85 -4.19
CA PHE A 34 -7.24 -26.17 -4.47
C PHE A 34 -8.42 -26.49 -3.55
N GLY A 35 -8.44 -25.95 -2.34
CA GLY A 35 -9.52 -26.16 -1.37
C GLY A 35 -10.65 -25.15 -1.50
N VAL A 36 -10.31 -23.85 -1.50
CA VAL A 36 -11.28 -22.76 -1.54
C VAL A 36 -11.71 -22.47 -2.97
N MET A 37 -10.76 -22.18 -3.86
CA MET A 37 -11.01 -21.85 -5.26
C MET A 37 -11.27 -23.09 -6.14
N ARG A 38 -10.93 -24.28 -5.64
CA ARG A 38 -11.17 -25.59 -6.29
C ARG A 38 -10.52 -25.71 -7.67
N LEU A 39 -9.36 -25.08 -7.86
CA LEU A 39 -8.58 -25.18 -9.10
C LEU A 39 -7.93 -26.57 -9.20
N GLY A 40 -7.78 -27.06 -10.43
CA GLY A 40 -7.17 -28.36 -10.74
C GLY A 40 -5.86 -28.22 -11.52
N GLU A 41 -5.18 -29.34 -11.74
CA GLU A 41 -4.03 -29.40 -12.67
C GLU A 41 -4.43 -28.94 -14.07
N GLY A 42 -3.52 -28.27 -14.77
CA GLY A 42 -3.78 -27.63 -16.07
C GLY A 42 -4.45 -26.25 -15.98
N THR A 43 -4.81 -25.79 -14.77
CA THR A 43 -5.39 -24.45 -14.59
C THR A 43 -4.28 -23.39 -14.59
N VAL A 44 -4.51 -22.27 -15.27
CA VAL A 44 -3.60 -21.11 -15.24
C VAL A 44 -4.01 -20.14 -14.13
N VAL A 45 -3.04 -19.69 -13.35
CA VAL A 45 -3.15 -18.63 -12.34
C VAL A 45 -2.13 -17.54 -12.62
N SER A 46 -2.42 -16.30 -12.21
CA SER A 46 -1.48 -15.20 -12.39
C SER A 46 -0.66 -15.00 -11.10
N LEU A 47 0.66 -14.95 -11.22
CA LEU A 47 1.61 -14.83 -10.12
C LEU A 47 2.27 -13.47 -10.11
N ILE A 48 2.44 -12.92 -8.91
CA ILE A 48 3.26 -11.72 -8.66
C ILE A 48 4.22 -11.98 -7.50
N ASN A 49 5.33 -11.27 -7.47
CA ASN A 49 6.27 -11.28 -6.34
C ASN A 49 6.79 -9.88 -5.97
N GLY A 50 6.24 -8.82 -6.58
CA GLY A 50 6.68 -7.45 -6.36
C GLY A 50 7.98 -7.05 -7.08
N ALA A 51 8.59 -7.94 -7.88
CA ALA A 51 9.89 -7.71 -8.51
C ALA A 51 9.94 -8.08 -10.00
N ASP A 52 9.33 -9.20 -10.39
CA ASP A 52 9.49 -9.78 -11.73
C ASP A 52 8.28 -9.50 -12.65
N GLY A 53 7.35 -8.66 -12.19
CA GLY A 53 6.08 -8.39 -12.88
C GLY A 53 5.00 -9.43 -12.57
N GLU A 54 4.04 -9.56 -13.49
CA GLU A 54 3.01 -10.60 -13.46
C GLU A 54 3.32 -11.69 -14.48
N TRP A 55 3.15 -12.94 -14.05
CA TRP A 55 3.36 -14.13 -14.87
C TRP A 55 2.16 -15.05 -14.80
N ASP A 56 1.70 -15.54 -15.95
CA ASP A 56 0.80 -16.68 -15.97
C ASP A 56 1.59 -17.95 -15.63
N ALA A 57 1.00 -18.80 -14.79
CA ALA A 57 1.59 -20.06 -14.34
C ALA A 57 0.55 -21.17 -14.31
N GLU A 58 0.91 -22.33 -14.86
CA GLU A 58 0.06 -23.51 -14.89
C GLU A 58 0.23 -24.35 -13.62
N VAL A 59 -0.87 -24.83 -13.05
CA VAL A 59 -0.85 -25.84 -11.98
C VAL A 59 -0.38 -27.18 -12.54
N VAL A 60 0.88 -27.53 -12.29
CA VAL A 60 1.45 -28.82 -12.73
C VAL A 60 1.27 -29.94 -11.71
N LYS A 61 1.04 -29.58 -10.43
CA LYS A 61 0.75 -30.55 -9.37
C LYS A 61 -0.20 -29.95 -8.35
N ALA A 62 -1.31 -30.62 -8.09
CA ALA A 62 -2.29 -30.21 -7.10
C ALA A 62 -2.44 -31.25 -5.98
N SER A 63 -2.26 -30.85 -4.73
CA SER A 63 -2.55 -31.70 -3.57
C SER A 63 -3.03 -30.89 -2.37
N LYS A 64 -3.74 -31.53 -1.44
CA LYS A 64 -4.17 -30.89 -0.19
C LYS A 64 -3.01 -30.46 0.72
N LYS A 65 -1.79 -30.94 0.48
CA LYS A 65 -0.59 -30.65 1.31
C LYS A 65 0.39 -29.67 0.64
N GLY A 66 0.14 -29.28 -0.60
CA GLY A 66 1.04 -28.44 -1.38
C GLY A 66 0.73 -28.54 -2.88
N GLY A 67 1.40 -27.73 -3.68
CA GLY A 67 1.30 -27.79 -5.13
C GLY A 67 2.55 -27.20 -5.78
N VAL A 68 2.62 -27.36 -7.09
CA VAL A 68 3.68 -26.75 -7.90
C VAL A 68 3.01 -26.07 -9.07
N LEU A 69 3.44 -24.83 -9.32
CA LEU A 69 3.10 -24.07 -10.51
C LEU A 69 4.33 -23.97 -11.41
N THR A 70 4.12 -23.82 -12.72
CA THR A 70 5.21 -23.52 -13.66
C THR A 70 4.83 -22.29 -14.47
N CYS A 71 5.68 -21.27 -14.41
CA CYS A 71 5.48 -20.02 -15.14
C CYS A 71 5.62 -20.22 -16.66
N SER A 72 4.76 -19.59 -17.45
CA SER A 72 4.73 -19.70 -18.91
C SER A 72 5.03 -18.37 -19.61
N GLU A 73 4.23 -17.32 -19.37
CA GLU A 73 4.33 -16.03 -20.06
C GLU A 73 4.29 -14.88 -19.05
N GLN A 74 5.12 -13.84 -19.26
CA GLN A 74 4.99 -12.58 -18.52
C GLN A 74 3.83 -11.76 -19.11
N THR A 75 2.78 -11.55 -18.33
CA THR A 75 1.57 -10.83 -18.76
C THR A 75 1.67 -9.32 -18.54
N ALA A 76 2.44 -8.90 -17.53
CA ALA A 76 2.72 -7.50 -17.24
C ALA A 76 4.12 -7.31 -16.64
N ALA A 77 4.78 -6.21 -16.97
CA ALA A 77 6.04 -5.83 -16.32
C ALA A 77 5.80 -5.35 -14.88
N LEU A 78 6.87 -5.28 -14.08
CA LEU A 78 6.82 -4.57 -12.81
C LEU A 78 6.52 -3.09 -13.06
N GLN A 79 5.41 -2.61 -12.51
CA GLN A 79 5.01 -1.21 -12.55
C GLN A 79 5.28 -0.60 -11.19
N MET A 80 6.31 0.24 -11.13
CA MET A 80 6.66 0.95 -9.91
C MET A 80 5.74 2.14 -9.73
N PRO A 81 5.12 2.32 -8.55
CA PRO A 81 4.35 3.52 -8.27
C PRO A 81 5.26 4.76 -8.15
N PRO A 82 4.69 5.98 -8.22
CA PRO A 82 5.37 7.19 -7.79
C PRO A 82 6.01 7.01 -6.40
N ASP A 83 7.10 7.70 -6.10
CA ASP A 83 7.75 7.61 -4.79
C ASP A 83 6.97 8.38 -3.72
N LEU A 84 5.79 7.85 -3.38
CA LEU A 84 4.86 8.36 -2.40
C LEU A 84 4.85 7.46 -1.16
N TRP A 85 5.15 8.02 0.01
CA TRP A 85 4.99 7.33 1.28
C TRP A 85 3.68 7.75 1.95
N LEU A 86 2.95 6.80 2.53
CA LEU A 86 1.85 7.12 3.44
C LEU A 86 2.30 6.89 4.88
N LEU A 87 2.46 7.97 5.63
CA LEU A 87 2.58 7.95 7.08
C LEU A 87 1.19 8.13 7.68
N PHE A 88 0.79 7.24 8.59
CA PHE A 88 -0.51 7.36 9.22
C PHE A 88 -0.47 6.95 10.69
N ALA A 89 -1.22 7.66 11.53
CA ALA A 89 -1.42 7.27 12.91
C ALA A 89 -2.40 6.10 13.00
N PRO A 90 -2.03 4.96 13.62
CA PRO A 90 -2.95 3.86 13.79
C PRO A 90 -4.21 4.22 14.58
N ILE A 91 -5.35 3.82 14.02
CA ILE A 91 -6.67 3.96 14.62
C ILE A 91 -7.20 2.58 15.01
N ARG A 92 -8.52 2.38 15.08
CA ARG A 92 -9.09 1.04 15.34
C ARG A 92 -8.66 0.04 14.27
N LYS A 93 -8.44 -1.22 14.68
CA LYS A 93 -7.80 -2.27 13.86
C LYS A 93 -8.37 -2.38 12.44
N GLU A 94 -9.70 -2.48 12.31
CA GLU A 94 -10.36 -2.68 11.02
C GLU A 94 -10.17 -1.48 10.09
N ARG A 95 -10.12 -0.26 10.65
CA ARG A 95 -9.90 0.96 9.87
C ARG A 95 -8.44 1.15 9.50
N THR A 96 -7.51 0.70 10.35
CA THR A 96 -6.10 0.65 10.01
C THR A 96 -5.84 -0.29 8.83
N ALA A 97 -6.46 -1.49 8.81
CA ALA A 97 -6.38 -2.38 7.65
C ALA A 97 -6.94 -1.72 6.38
N PHE A 98 -8.10 -1.07 6.48
CA PHE A 98 -8.69 -0.31 5.38
C PHE A 98 -7.74 0.77 4.83
N ILE A 99 -7.04 1.53 5.69
CA ILE A 99 -6.05 2.53 5.25
C ILE A 99 -4.95 1.86 4.42
N VAL A 100 -4.42 0.72 4.87
CA VAL A 100 -3.37 -0.01 4.14
C VAL A 100 -3.88 -0.48 2.78
N GLU A 101 -5.05 -1.11 2.73
CA GLU A 101 -5.68 -1.58 1.50
C GLU A 101 -5.84 -0.44 0.49
N LYS A 102 -6.38 0.71 0.93
CA LYS A 102 -6.56 1.87 0.06
C LYS A 102 -5.26 2.54 -0.34
N ALA A 103 -4.25 2.56 0.53
CA ALA A 103 -2.94 3.05 0.15
C ALA A 103 -2.33 2.24 -1.00
N VAL A 104 -2.46 0.91 -0.96
CA VAL A 104 -1.98 0.03 -2.04
C VAL A 104 -2.77 0.26 -3.34
N GLU A 105 -4.10 0.27 -3.27
CA GLU A 105 -4.96 0.55 -4.43
C GLU A 105 -4.64 1.90 -5.08
N MET A 106 -4.22 2.88 -4.28
CA MET A 106 -3.88 4.22 -4.71
C MET A 106 -2.40 4.41 -5.05
N GLY A 107 -1.63 3.33 -5.15
CA GLY A 107 -0.27 3.38 -5.69
C GLY A 107 0.76 4.05 -4.77
N VAL A 108 0.75 3.77 -3.47
CA VAL A 108 1.87 4.19 -2.60
C VAL A 108 3.10 3.29 -2.82
N ARG A 109 4.29 3.88 -2.65
CA ARG A 109 5.57 3.16 -2.65
C ARG A 109 5.87 2.51 -1.30
N ARG A 110 5.35 3.06 -0.21
CA ARG A 110 5.58 2.60 1.16
C ARG A 110 4.45 3.01 2.10
N VAL A 111 4.12 2.15 3.05
CA VAL A 111 3.15 2.41 4.11
C VAL A 111 3.85 2.40 5.47
N MET A 112 3.69 3.47 6.25
CA MET A 112 4.42 3.68 7.50
C MET A 112 3.46 4.05 8.64
N PRO A 113 3.09 3.09 9.50
CA PRO A 113 2.41 3.40 10.74
C PRO A 113 3.31 4.30 11.60
N VAL A 114 2.78 5.43 12.08
CA VAL A 114 3.51 6.34 12.98
C VAL A 114 2.77 6.58 14.28
N GLN A 115 3.51 6.66 15.38
CA GLN A 115 2.96 7.03 16.69
C GLN A 115 3.10 8.54 16.87
N THR A 116 1.95 9.20 17.00
CA THR A 116 1.78 10.60 17.39
C THR A 116 1.33 10.71 18.85
N ASP A 117 1.31 11.93 19.40
CA ASP A 117 0.91 12.21 20.78
C ASP A 117 -0.50 11.70 21.12
N PHE A 118 -1.43 11.77 20.17
CA PHE A 118 -2.82 11.33 20.36
C PHE A 118 -3.15 9.95 19.79
N THR A 119 -2.12 9.15 19.44
CA THR A 119 -2.31 7.78 18.97
C THR A 119 -2.72 6.84 20.11
N GLN A 120 -3.96 6.34 20.09
CA GLN A 120 -4.48 5.45 21.14
C GLN A 120 -4.23 3.95 20.87
N SER A 121 -4.02 3.56 19.60
CA SER A 121 -3.95 2.15 19.18
C SER A 121 -2.53 1.63 18.90
N ALA A 122 -1.50 2.37 19.29
CA ALA A 122 -0.09 2.05 19.01
C ALA A 122 0.29 0.60 19.38
N ASN A 123 -0.12 0.13 20.57
CA ASN A 123 0.24 -1.21 21.08
C ASN A 123 -0.51 -2.38 20.42
N ARG A 124 -1.38 -2.13 19.42
CA ARG A 124 -2.23 -3.15 18.80
C ARG A 124 -1.87 -3.42 17.33
N ILE A 125 -0.81 -2.81 16.83
CA ILE A 125 -0.35 -3.00 15.45
C ILE A 125 0.37 -4.34 15.33
N ARG A 126 0.03 -5.06 14.26
CA ARG A 126 0.66 -6.31 13.84
C ARG A 126 1.13 -6.11 12.41
N GLN A 127 2.40 -5.74 12.25
CA GLN A 127 2.98 -5.40 10.94
C GLN A 127 2.79 -6.54 9.94
N ASP A 128 2.99 -7.80 10.37
CA ASP A 128 2.78 -9.00 9.55
C ASP A 128 1.36 -9.10 8.98
N LYS A 129 0.36 -8.71 9.77
CA LYS A 129 -1.03 -8.69 9.32
C LYS A 129 -1.32 -7.53 8.38
N LEU A 130 -0.73 -6.36 8.61
CA LEU A 130 -0.86 -5.23 7.69
C LEU A 130 -0.18 -5.51 6.35
N GLN A 131 0.98 -6.18 6.35
CA GLN A 131 1.64 -6.60 5.14
C GLN A 131 0.78 -7.60 4.34
N ALA A 132 0.08 -8.51 5.03
CA ALA A 132 -0.88 -9.41 4.38
C ALA A 132 -2.03 -8.64 3.71
N HIS A 133 -2.59 -7.60 4.37
CA HIS A 133 -3.60 -6.73 3.75
C HIS A 133 -3.05 -5.98 2.51
N ALA A 134 -1.78 -5.56 2.54
CA ALA A 134 -1.14 -4.93 1.38
C ALA A 134 -0.97 -5.91 0.21
N VAL A 135 -0.60 -7.17 0.49
CA VAL A 135 -0.51 -8.24 -0.50
C VAL A 135 -1.89 -8.52 -1.12
N GLU A 136 -2.90 -8.75 -0.29
CA GLU A 136 -4.28 -9.00 -0.75
C GLU A 136 -4.79 -7.83 -1.61
N ALA A 137 -4.56 -6.59 -1.19
CA ALA A 137 -4.94 -5.42 -1.96
C ALA A 137 -4.25 -5.36 -3.33
N ALA A 138 -2.95 -5.68 -3.41
CA ALA A 138 -2.22 -5.72 -4.68
C ALA A 138 -2.74 -6.84 -5.61
N GLU A 139 -3.05 -8.02 -5.07
CA GLU A 139 -3.69 -9.11 -5.82
C GLU A 139 -5.06 -8.69 -6.39
N GLN A 140 -5.87 -7.97 -5.60
CA GLN A 140 -7.21 -7.54 -6.00
C GLN A 140 -7.22 -6.36 -6.98
N CYS A 141 -6.33 -5.38 -6.79
CA CYS A 141 -6.28 -4.19 -7.64
C CYS A 141 -5.52 -4.39 -8.96
N GLY A 142 -4.84 -5.53 -9.11
CA GLY A 142 -4.03 -5.84 -10.29
C GLY A 142 -2.62 -5.23 -10.27
N GLY A 143 -2.17 -4.73 -9.11
CA GLY A 143 -0.82 -4.18 -8.93
C GLY A 143 0.26 -5.25 -9.06
N THR A 144 1.36 -4.95 -9.78
CA THR A 144 2.54 -5.84 -9.86
C THR A 144 3.59 -5.53 -8.79
N PHE A 145 3.46 -4.39 -8.11
CA PHE A 145 4.27 -4.00 -6.96
C PHE A 145 3.45 -4.14 -5.68
N VAL A 146 4.07 -4.66 -4.62
CA VAL A 146 3.47 -4.70 -3.27
C VAL A 146 4.27 -3.76 -2.37
N PRO A 147 3.68 -2.68 -1.84
CA PRO A 147 4.41 -1.78 -0.98
C PRO A 147 4.76 -2.46 0.35
N PRO A 148 5.99 -2.27 0.86
CA PRO A 148 6.32 -2.68 2.21
C PRO A 148 5.52 -1.85 3.21
N VAL A 149 5.00 -2.53 4.24
CA VAL A 149 4.43 -1.91 5.43
C VAL A 149 5.49 -1.94 6.54
N ASN A 150 5.94 -0.77 7.00
CA ASN A 150 6.95 -0.68 8.04
C ASN A 150 6.39 -1.01 9.44
N ASP A 151 7.30 -1.28 10.38
CA ASP A 151 6.97 -1.28 11.81
C ASP A 151 6.51 0.10 12.29
N LEU A 152 5.74 0.10 13.38
CA LEU A 152 5.32 1.34 14.04
C LEU A 152 6.55 2.11 14.55
N ALA A 153 6.72 3.33 14.04
CA ALA A 153 7.78 4.24 14.47
C ALA A 153 7.20 5.50 15.12
N ARG A 154 7.91 6.13 16.05
CA ARG A 154 7.48 7.43 16.57
C ARG A 154 7.68 8.52 15.52
N LEU A 155 6.71 9.44 15.39
CA LEU A 155 6.76 10.51 14.38
C LEU A 155 8.03 11.36 14.52
N ASP A 156 8.45 11.67 15.75
CA ASP A 156 9.66 12.46 16.00
C ASP A 156 10.94 11.81 15.46
N ARG A 157 11.04 10.48 15.54
CA ARG A 157 12.17 9.72 14.97
C ARG A 157 12.13 9.70 13.46
N VAL A 158 10.95 9.47 12.87
CA VAL A 158 10.78 9.47 11.41
C VAL A 158 11.16 10.83 10.82
N LEU A 159 10.79 11.93 11.47
CA LEU A 159 11.16 13.28 11.04
C LEU A 159 12.63 13.62 11.28
N ALA A 160 13.30 13.00 12.25
CA ALA A 160 14.72 13.21 12.50
C ALA A 160 15.61 12.58 11.42
N ASP A 161 15.17 11.44 10.87
CA ASP A 161 15.85 10.71 9.79
C ASP A 161 15.21 10.99 8.40
N TRP A 162 14.64 12.19 8.22
CA TRP A 162 13.92 12.55 7.00
C TRP A 162 14.88 12.73 5.80
N PRO A 163 14.58 12.18 4.61
CA PRO A 163 15.39 12.42 3.41
C PRO A 163 15.32 13.88 2.94
N ASP A 164 16.47 14.47 2.63
CA ASP A 164 16.59 15.89 2.23
C ASP A 164 15.79 16.25 0.96
N ASP A 165 15.55 15.28 0.08
CA ASP A 165 14.86 15.46 -1.21
C ASP A 165 13.35 15.22 -1.13
N ARG A 166 12.82 14.77 0.03
CA ARG A 166 11.43 14.36 0.16
C ARG A 166 10.54 15.46 0.71
N GLN A 167 9.46 15.76 0.00
CA GLN A 167 8.42 16.66 0.46
C GLN A 167 7.42 15.95 1.38
N LEU A 168 6.76 16.69 2.27
CA LEU A 168 5.76 16.18 3.20
C LEU A 168 4.46 16.96 3.09
N MET A 169 3.39 16.34 2.61
CA MET A 169 2.02 16.83 2.81
C MET A 169 1.53 16.34 4.17
N PHE A 170 0.97 17.21 5.01
CA PHE A 170 0.27 16.76 6.22
C PHE A 170 -1.11 17.39 6.35
N CYS A 171 -2.08 16.56 6.74
CA CYS A 171 -3.48 16.98 6.83
C CYS A 171 -3.71 17.75 8.14
N ASP A 172 -3.89 19.06 8.07
CA ASP A 172 -4.04 19.93 9.23
C ASP A 172 -5.51 20.37 9.39
N GLU A 173 -6.18 19.89 10.44
CA GLU A 173 -7.56 20.24 10.74
C GLU A 173 -7.78 21.73 11.08
N VAL A 174 -6.71 22.49 11.36
CA VAL A 174 -6.81 23.92 11.66
C VAL A 174 -7.02 24.76 10.39
N LEU A 175 -6.71 24.22 9.21
CA LEU A 175 -6.89 24.88 7.92
C LEU A 175 -8.26 24.56 7.27
N ILE A 176 -9.22 24.02 8.01
CA ILE A 176 -10.54 23.68 7.47
C ILE A 176 -11.18 24.91 6.80
N GLY A 177 -11.43 24.80 5.49
CA GLY A 177 -11.99 25.88 4.67
C GLY A 177 -11.00 26.58 3.75
N ASP A 178 -9.69 26.42 3.95
CA ASP A 178 -8.67 26.96 3.05
C ASP A 178 -8.58 26.14 1.74
N PRO A 179 -8.33 26.79 0.59
CA PRO A 179 -8.16 26.09 -0.66
C PRO A 179 -6.94 25.15 -0.59
N VAL A 180 -7.13 23.95 -1.13
CA VAL A 180 -6.07 22.95 -1.22
C VAL A 180 -5.14 23.34 -2.36
N GLY A 181 -3.91 23.71 -2.01
CA GLY A 181 -2.84 23.95 -2.98
C GLY A 181 -1.62 23.14 -2.57
N LEU A 182 -1.24 22.18 -3.39
CA LEU A 182 0.09 21.57 -3.30
C LEU A 182 1.03 22.37 -4.21
N PRO A 183 2.27 22.63 -3.79
CA PRO A 183 3.25 23.21 -4.67
C PRO A 183 3.59 22.20 -5.78
N ASP A 184 3.80 22.71 -7.00
CA ASP A 184 4.24 21.91 -8.14
C ASP A 184 5.74 21.60 -8.02
N ILE A 185 6.06 20.69 -7.09
CA ILE A 185 7.42 20.21 -6.81
C ILE A 185 7.49 18.74 -7.17
N ALA A 186 8.23 18.45 -8.23
CA ALA A 186 8.54 17.07 -8.62
C ALA A 186 9.45 16.39 -7.59
N GLY A 187 9.42 15.06 -7.59
CA GLY A 187 10.30 14.23 -6.76
C GLY A 187 9.54 13.40 -5.73
N PRO A 188 10.25 12.86 -4.72
CA PRO A 188 9.65 12.02 -3.70
C PRO A 188 8.75 12.79 -2.74
N TRP A 189 7.62 12.19 -2.37
CA TRP A 189 6.66 12.77 -1.45
C TRP A 189 6.29 11.81 -0.32
N ALA A 190 5.75 12.38 0.73
CA ALA A 190 5.06 11.66 1.78
C ALA A 190 3.76 12.39 2.14
N ILE A 191 2.77 11.63 2.58
CA ILE A 191 1.55 12.14 3.17
C ILE A 191 1.52 11.69 4.63
N LEU A 192 1.24 12.61 5.55
CA LEU A 192 1.05 12.33 6.97
C LEU A 192 -0.40 12.57 7.38
N VAL A 193 -1.03 11.53 7.91
CA VAL A 193 -2.41 11.55 8.42
C VAL A 193 -2.42 11.26 9.92
N GLY A 194 -2.94 12.21 10.71
CA GLY A 194 -3.08 12.07 12.15
C GLY A 194 -4.22 11.14 12.59
N PRO A 195 -4.32 10.82 13.89
CA PRO A 195 -5.42 10.05 14.46
C PRO A 195 -6.69 10.89 14.58
N GLU A 196 -7.78 10.34 15.12
CA GLU A 196 -9.03 11.10 15.31
C GLU A 196 -8.89 12.35 16.18
N GLY A 197 -7.89 12.40 17.06
CA GLY A 197 -7.57 13.56 17.89
C GLY A 197 -6.73 14.64 17.19
N GLY A 198 -6.35 14.44 15.92
CA GLY A 198 -5.42 15.30 15.20
C GLY A 198 -4.00 15.24 15.78
N PHE A 199 -3.23 16.30 15.54
CA PHE A 199 -1.88 16.47 16.07
C PHE A 199 -1.90 17.30 17.37
N SER A 200 -0.91 17.13 18.24
CA SER A 200 -0.75 18.06 19.37
C SER A 200 -0.29 19.44 18.87
N PRO A 201 -0.48 20.53 19.65
CA PRO A 201 0.08 21.84 19.29
C PRO A 201 1.60 21.78 19.01
N ALA A 202 2.35 21.03 19.81
CA ALA A 202 3.79 20.89 19.63
C ALA A 202 4.16 20.11 18.36
N GLU A 203 3.38 19.08 18.00
CA GLU A 203 3.55 18.35 16.74
C GLU A 203 3.25 19.26 15.53
N ARG A 204 2.16 20.03 15.58
CA ARG A 204 1.81 20.97 14.50
C ARG A 204 2.87 22.05 14.32
N ASP A 205 3.32 22.67 15.41
CA ASP A 205 4.34 23.71 15.37
C ASP A 205 5.65 23.17 14.79
N ARG A 206 6.02 21.95 15.17
CA ARG A 206 7.17 21.26 14.58
C ARG A 206 6.99 21.03 13.09
N LEU A 207 5.87 20.44 12.67
CA LEU A 207 5.58 20.15 11.25
C LEU A 207 5.60 21.41 10.41
N ARG A 208 4.95 22.49 10.86
CA ARG A 208 4.93 23.79 10.17
C ARG A 208 6.30 24.47 10.12
N GLY A 209 7.19 24.15 11.05
CA GLY A 209 8.56 24.65 11.07
C GLY A 209 9.51 23.93 10.10
N LEU A 210 9.09 22.81 9.49
CA LEU A 210 9.91 22.08 8.53
C LEU A 210 9.80 22.71 7.13
N PRO A 211 10.93 22.99 6.45
CA PRO A 211 10.91 23.70 5.17
C PRO A 211 10.30 22.89 4.01
N TYR A 212 10.20 21.57 4.16
CA TYR A 212 9.64 20.63 3.18
C TYR A 212 8.21 20.20 3.52
N ALA A 213 7.61 20.73 4.58
CA ALA A 213 6.28 20.36 5.02
C ALA A 213 5.22 21.34 4.54
N HIS A 214 4.17 20.80 3.93
CA HIS A 214 3.07 21.51 3.29
C HIS A 214 1.77 21.15 4.02
N PRO A 215 1.21 22.06 4.83
CA PRO A 215 -0.05 21.82 5.51
C PRO A 215 -1.20 21.89 4.49
N VAL A 216 -2.11 20.91 4.55
CA VAL A 216 -3.23 20.82 3.62
C VAL A 216 -4.55 20.60 4.35
N SER A 217 -5.57 21.35 3.91
CA SER A 217 -6.97 21.14 4.26
C SER A 217 -7.61 20.08 3.34
N LEU A 218 -8.62 19.34 3.80
CA LEU A 218 -9.38 18.39 2.95
C LEU A 218 -10.85 18.82 2.84
N GLY A 219 -11.03 20.12 2.61
CA GLY A 219 -12.33 20.77 2.48
C GLY A 219 -12.92 21.24 3.82
N PRO A 220 -14.19 21.68 3.83
CA PRO A 220 -14.78 22.39 4.97
C PRO A 220 -15.32 21.47 6.08
N ARG A 221 -15.09 20.15 5.98
CA ARG A 221 -15.66 19.15 6.90
C ARG A 221 -14.54 18.33 7.53
N ILE A 222 -14.70 18.04 8.81
CA ILE A 222 -13.81 17.12 9.52
C ILE A 222 -14.02 15.72 8.95
N LEU A 223 -12.97 15.18 8.32
CA LEU A 223 -12.94 13.80 7.85
C LEU A 223 -12.45 12.88 8.97
N ARG A 224 -12.94 11.63 8.95
CA ARG A 224 -12.32 10.57 9.76
C ARG A 224 -10.93 10.27 9.20
N ALA A 225 -10.01 9.81 10.04
CA ALA A 225 -8.62 9.56 9.64
C ALA A 225 -8.49 8.62 8.43
N ASP A 226 -9.29 7.57 8.35
CA ASP A 226 -9.32 6.67 7.18
C ASP A 226 -9.83 7.36 5.90
N THR A 227 -10.86 8.19 6.02
CA THR A 227 -11.37 9.00 4.90
C THR A 227 -10.35 10.07 4.48
N ALA A 228 -9.67 10.68 5.44
CA ALA A 228 -8.64 11.67 5.21
C ALA A 228 -7.44 11.07 4.44
N ALA A 229 -7.04 9.84 4.77
CA ALA A 229 -5.99 9.14 4.02
C ALA A 229 -6.34 8.98 2.54
N VAL A 230 -7.53 8.45 2.24
CA VAL A 230 -7.99 8.27 0.84
C VAL A 230 -8.11 9.62 0.12
N ALA A 231 -8.68 10.63 0.77
CA ALA A 231 -8.82 11.96 0.19
C ALA A 231 -7.45 12.61 -0.09
N ALA A 232 -6.51 12.54 0.85
CA ALA A 232 -5.16 13.08 0.69
C ALA A 232 -4.40 12.39 -0.45
N LEU A 233 -4.44 11.06 -0.50
CA LEU A 233 -3.87 10.27 -1.60
C LEU A 233 -4.47 10.69 -2.95
N THR A 234 -5.78 10.92 -3.01
CA THR A 234 -6.48 11.29 -4.26
C THR A 234 -6.01 12.66 -4.74
N VAL A 235 -5.98 13.63 -3.82
CA VAL A 235 -5.53 15.00 -4.10
C VAL A 235 -4.09 14.99 -4.60
N TRP A 236 -3.21 14.25 -3.93
CA TRP A 236 -1.81 14.16 -4.33
C TRP A 236 -1.66 13.48 -5.69
N GLN A 237 -2.34 12.35 -5.91
CA GLN A 237 -2.25 11.61 -7.18
C GLN A 237 -2.72 12.43 -8.38
N GLN A 238 -3.78 13.21 -8.21
CA GLN A 238 -4.27 14.13 -9.25
C GLN A 238 -3.33 15.31 -9.51
N ALA A 239 -2.66 15.82 -8.49
CA ALA A 239 -1.83 17.02 -8.61
C ALA A 239 -0.40 16.72 -9.06
N LEU A 240 0.21 15.64 -8.57
CA LEU A 240 1.65 15.38 -8.65
C LEU A 240 1.99 13.93 -9.02
N GLY A 241 1.00 13.04 -9.01
CA GLY A 241 1.19 11.62 -9.20
C GLY A 241 0.92 11.15 -10.62
N ASP A 242 0.45 9.91 -10.76
CA ASP A 242 0.26 9.24 -12.05
C ASP A 242 -1.21 9.18 -12.53
N TRP A 243 -2.10 9.96 -11.92
CA TRP A 243 -3.52 10.04 -12.32
C TRP A 243 -3.85 11.27 -13.19
N GLY A 244 -2.93 12.22 -13.31
CA GLY A 244 -3.08 13.48 -14.07
C GLY A 244 -2.51 13.42 -15.48
#